data_AF-A0A7C7JEI5-F1
#
_entry.id   AF-A0A7C7JEI5-F1
#
_cell.length_a   1.000
_cell.length_b   1.000
_cell.length_c   1.000
_cell.angle_alpha   90.00
_cell.angle_beta   90.00
_cell.angle_gamma   90.00
#
_symmetry.space_group_name_H-M   'P 1'
#
loop_
_entity.id
_entity.type
_entity.pdbx_description
1 polymer ?
#
loop_
_entity_poly.entity_id
_entity_poly.type
_entity_poly.pdbx_seq_one_letter_code
_entity_poly.pdbx_strand_id
1 'polypeptide(L)'
;MDKLQWFKFAPSDWMMGKIMRCDEITQARYMRLVCLYWNKECNLSYEDAEIEIDEKHLDILIKKKIVKLIDDFIFIDFLNEQMEGISETSEKRRAAVKKRWDKVKQDKAKALQNDTSVLQNYTEESRVEETREDKSESKEKFTPEQFLTWFNDSRTKLLEKPSNSNYLSAHDKTHLEILTNRYEGKDFGKALHNLCNDKWANESISS
;
A
#
# COMPACT_ATOMS: atom_id res chain seq x y z
N MET A 1 2.51 -4.22 4.81
CA MET A 1 3.83 -3.94 5.43
C MET A 1 4.99 -4.57 4.64
N ASP A 2 4.89 -4.77 3.32
CA ASP A 2 5.92 -5.55 2.58
C ASP A 2 7.08 -4.74 1.99
N LYS A 3 7.12 -3.42 2.16
CA LYS A 3 8.09 -2.59 1.43
C LYS A 3 9.47 -2.46 2.09
N LEU A 4 9.61 -2.80 3.38
CA LEU A 4 10.82 -2.51 4.17
C LEU A 4 11.44 -3.77 4.80
N GLN A 5 11.37 -4.92 4.13
CA GLN A 5 11.89 -6.18 4.70
C GLN A 5 13.42 -6.29 4.71
N TRP A 6 14.12 -5.50 3.90
CA TRP A 6 15.58 -5.57 3.79
C TRP A 6 16.17 -4.19 3.49
N PHE A 7 17.39 -3.97 3.99
CA PHE A 7 18.27 -2.86 3.59
C PHE A 7 19.51 -3.44 2.90
N LYS A 8 20.18 -2.62 2.08
CA LYS A 8 21.45 -2.97 1.45
C LYS A 8 22.60 -2.44 2.28
N PHE A 9 23.67 -3.19 2.31
CA PHE A 9 24.86 -2.78 3.02
C PHE A 9 26.10 -3.27 2.28
N ALA A 10 27.10 -2.39 2.11
CA ALA A 10 28.32 -2.75 1.41
C ALA A 10 29.33 -3.31 2.43
N PRO A 11 29.87 -4.52 2.21
CA PRO A 11 30.89 -5.08 3.09
C PRO A 11 32.12 -4.20 3.24
N SER A 12 32.48 -3.44 2.20
CA SER A 12 33.59 -2.47 2.24
C SER A 12 33.34 -1.38 3.28
N ASP A 13 32.13 -0.84 3.34
CA ASP A 13 31.75 0.24 4.26
C ASP A 13 31.73 -0.24 5.70
N TRP A 14 31.42 -1.52 5.91
CA TRP A 14 31.63 -2.19 7.20
C TRP A 14 33.11 -2.23 7.54
N MET A 15 33.89 -2.94 6.73
CA MET A 15 35.27 -3.31 7.04
C MET A 15 36.17 -2.09 7.20
N MET A 16 35.90 -1.02 6.44
CA MET A 16 36.65 0.24 6.50
C MET A 16 35.96 1.31 7.37
N GLY A 17 34.74 1.04 7.82
CA GLY A 17 33.91 1.96 8.58
C GLY A 17 34.47 2.27 9.96
N LYS A 18 34.09 3.44 10.50
CA LYS A 18 34.45 3.85 11.87
C LYS A 18 33.95 2.86 12.92
N ILE A 19 32.89 2.11 12.62
CA ILE A 19 32.29 1.12 13.52
C ILE A 19 33.25 -0.03 13.83
N MET A 20 34.09 -0.45 12.88
CA MET A 20 35.10 -1.50 13.11
C MET A 20 36.20 -1.09 14.08
N ARG A 21 36.31 0.21 14.40
CA ARG A 21 37.23 0.74 15.42
C ARG A 21 36.59 0.86 16.80
N CYS A 22 35.38 0.33 16.97
CA CYS A 22 34.71 0.21 18.25
C CYS A 22 34.89 -1.21 18.80
N ASP A 23 34.65 -1.38 20.09
CA ASP A 23 34.61 -2.71 20.71
C ASP A 23 33.48 -3.57 20.12
N GLU A 24 33.64 -4.89 20.23
CA GLU A 24 32.71 -5.87 19.66
C GLU A 24 31.27 -5.69 20.16
N ILE A 25 31.09 -5.27 21.41
CA ILE A 25 29.76 -5.02 21.98
C ILE A 25 29.13 -3.81 21.31
N THR A 26 29.84 -2.68 21.19
CA THR A 26 29.37 -1.52 20.43
C THR A 26 29.04 -1.87 18.98
N GLN A 27 29.83 -2.74 18.33
CA GLN A 27 29.54 -3.20 16.96
C GLN A 27 28.23 -3.98 16.88
N ALA A 28 28.00 -4.92 17.81
CA ALA A 28 26.77 -5.69 17.90
C ALA A 28 25.56 -4.79 18.21
N ARG A 29 25.72 -3.83 19.12
CA ARG A 29 24.71 -2.82 19.45
C ARG A 29 24.34 -1.95 18.25
N TYR A 30 25.33 -1.50 17.49
CA TYR A 30 25.07 -0.75 16.27
C TYR A 30 24.28 -1.56 15.24
N MET A 31 24.60 -2.84 15.06
CA MET A 31 23.83 -3.69 14.14
C MET A 31 22.36 -3.86 14.60
N ARG A 32 22.14 -4.00 15.90
CA ARG A 32 20.78 -4.02 16.48
C ARG A 32 20.05 -2.70 16.23
N LEU A 33 20.72 -1.57 16.44
CA LEU A 33 20.17 -0.24 16.19
C LEU A 33 19.80 -0.05 14.71
N VAL A 34 20.66 -0.48 13.77
CA VAL A 34 20.41 -0.44 12.32
C VAL A 34 19.11 -1.17 11.97
N CYS A 35 18.93 -2.39 12.49
CA CYS A 35 17.71 -3.17 12.27
C CYS A 35 16.47 -2.49 12.85
N LEU A 36 16.56 -1.97 14.09
CA LEU A 36 15.45 -1.25 14.72
C LEU A 36 15.08 0.01 13.95
N TYR A 37 16.08 0.82 13.60
CA TYR A 37 15.91 2.07 12.85
C TYR A 37 15.19 1.84 11.53
N TRP A 38 15.59 0.80 10.80
CA TRP A 38 14.95 0.43 9.54
C TRP A 38 13.50 -0.04 9.72
N ASN A 39 13.23 -0.87 10.72
CA ASN A 39 11.88 -1.33 11.05
C ASN A 39 10.95 -0.19 11.48
N LYS A 40 11.52 0.87 12.06
CA LYS A 40 10.81 2.10 12.45
C LYS A 40 10.75 3.13 11.32
N GLU A 41 10.98 2.71 10.08
CA GLU A 41 10.91 3.56 8.88
C GLU A 41 11.82 4.79 8.97
N CYS A 42 13.04 4.61 9.51
CA CYS A 42 14.02 5.67 9.72
C CYS A 42 13.54 6.80 10.66
N ASN A 43 12.57 6.50 11.53
CA ASN A 43 12.06 7.43 12.52
C ASN A 43 12.24 6.84 13.93
N LEU A 44 13.35 7.18 14.59
CA LEU A 44 13.70 6.66 15.92
C LEU A 44 14.19 7.79 16.81
N SER A 45 13.57 7.95 17.97
CA SER A 45 14.00 8.91 18.99
C SER A 45 15.27 8.43 19.69
N TYR A 46 15.99 9.37 20.30
CA TYR A 46 17.13 9.07 21.16
C TYR A 46 16.74 8.15 22.32
N GLU A 47 15.63 8.45 23.00
CA GLU A 47 15.13 7.69 24.15
C GLU A 47 14.86 6.22 23.77
N ASP A 48 14.18 5.98 22.65
CA ASP A 48 13.89 4.61 22.17
C ASP A 48 15.19 3.86 21.81
N ALA A 49 16.16 4.57 21.22
CA ALA A 49 17.46 3.99 20.89
C ALA A 49 18.26 3.64 22.16
N GLU A 50 18.25 4.52 23.16
CA GLU A 50 18.93 4.35 24.44
C GLU A 50 18.38 3.13 25.20
N ILE A 51 17.06 2.97 25.24
CA ILE A 51 16.41 1.82 25.87
C ILE A 51 16.89 0.50 25.24
N GLU A 52 17.10 0.48 23.92
CA GLU A 52 17.42 -0.76 23.19
C GLU A 52 18.90 -1.15 23.26
N ILE A 53 19.80 -0.16 23.17
CA ILE A 53 21.23 -0.39 23.01
C ILE A 53 22.12 0.18 24.11
N ASP A 54 21.52 0.74 25.15
CA ASP A 54 22.13 1.41 26.30
C ASP A 54 22.91 2.71 26.00
N GLU A 55 22.78 3.68 26.93
CA GLU A 55 23.31 5.04 26.84
C GLU A 55 24.80 5.05 26.50
N LYS A 56 25.58 4.22 27.20
CA LYS A 56 27.03 4.13 27.03
C LYS A 56 27.42 3.84 25.59
N HIS A 57 26.78 2.85 24.95
CA HIS A 57 27.13 2.48 23.58
C HIS A 57 26.53 3.46 22.56
N LEU A 58 25.34 4.00 22.81
CA LEU A 58 24.74 5.05 21.98
C LEU A 58 25.62 6.31 21.92
N ASP A 59 26.12 6.77 23.05
CA ASP A 59 27.03 7.91 23.16
C ASP A 59 28.32 7.72 22.37
N ILE A 60 28.89 6.50 22.40
CA ILE A 60 30.09 6.17 21.62
C ILE A 60 29.79 6.32 20.12
N LEU A 61 28.63 5.86 19.66
CA LEU A 61 28.22 5.93 18.26
C LEU A 61 28.00 7.38 17.79
N ILE A 62 27.37 8.20 18.63
CA ILE A 62 27.15 9.64 18.36
C ILE A 62 28.50 10.39 18.36
N LYS A 63 29.32 10.20 19.38
CA LYS A 63 30.63 10.85 19.52
C LYS A 63 31.57 10.53 18.36
N LYS A 64 31.55 9.30 17.86
CA LYS A 64 32.35 8.88 16.69
C LYS A 64 31.73 9.31 15.35
N LYS A 65 30.56 9.94 15.36
CA LYS A 65 29.78 10.32 14.18
C LYS A 65 29.53 9.12 13.27
N ILE A 66 29.20 7.99 13.88
CA ILE A 66 28.67 6.79 13.21
C ILE A 66 27.15 6.96 13.09
N VAL A 67 26.55 7.53 14.12
CA VAL A 67 25.15 7.93 14.20
C VAL A 67 25.12 9.44 14.43
N LYS A 68 24.09 10.13 13.91
CA LYS A 68 23.85 11.55 14.17
C LYS A 68 22.62 11.71 15.07
N LEU A 69 22.63 12.75 15.89
CA LEU A 69 21.51 13.18 16.71
C LEU A 69 21.08 14.58 16.23
N ILE A 70 19.83 14.73 15.84
CA ILE A 70 19.23 16.00 15.40
C ILE A 70 17.84 16.08 16.00
N ASP A 71 17.54 17.14 16.76
CA ASP A 71 16.22 17.37 17.37
C ASP A 71 15.65 16.14 18.11
N ASP A 72 16.49 15.48 18.91
CA ASP A 72 16.18 14.25 19.67
C ASP A 72 15.89 13.00 18.83
N PHE A 73 16.15 13.04 17.52
CA PHE A 73 16.05 11.88 16.63
C PHE A 73 17.42 11.39 16.17
N ILE A 74 17.50 10.07 16.04
CA ILE A 74 18.67 9.37 15.54
C ILE A 74 18.64 9.35 14.01
N PHE A 75 19.78 9.60 13.38
CA PHE A 75 19.96 9.56 11.92
C PHE A 75 21.12 8.64 11.54
N ILE A 76 20.84 7.72 10.62
CA ILE A 76 21.81 6.82 9.99
C ILE A 76 21.80 7.08 8.49
N ASP A 77 22.80 7.81 8.00
CA ASP A 77 22.83 8.38 6.65
C ASP A 77 22.51 7.37 5.54
N PHE A 78 23.21 6.23 5.51
CA PHE A 78 23.02 5.25 4.43
C PHE A 78 21.62 4.63 4.41
N LEU A 79 20.95 4.50 5.56
CA LEU A 79 19.58 3.99 5.63
C LEU A 79 18.59 5.05 5.16
N ASN A 80 18.82 6.32 5.51
CA ASN A 80 17.99 7.43 5.05
C ASN A 80 18.04 7.60 3.54
N GLU A 81 19.24 7.53 2.95
CA GLU A 81 19.42 7.54 1.49
C GLU A 81 18.67 6.39 0.81
N GLN A 82 18.68 5.19 1.42
CA GLN A 82 17.92 4.06 0.90
C GLN A 82 16.42 4.23 1.05
N MET A 83 15.96 4.78 2.17
CA MET A 83 14.55 5.03 2.43
C MET A 83 13.98 6.08 1.47
N GLU A 84 14.73 7.15 1.22
CA GLU A 84 14.39 8.19 0.23
C GLU A 84 14.29 7.57 -1.17
N GLY A 85 15.29 6.78 -1.56
CA GLY A 85 15.29 6.07 -2.85
C GLY A 85 14.11 5.11 -3.01
N ILE A 86 13.70 4.39 -1.96
CA ILE A 86 12.50 3.53 -1.97
C ILE A 86 11.23 4.38 -2.10
N SER A 87 11.15 5.49 -1.38
CA SER A 87 9.99 6.39 -1.37
C SER A 87 9.77 7.01 -2.75
N GLU A 88 10.82 7.59 -3.33
CA GLU A 88 10.79 8.13 -4.69
C GLU A 88 10.45 7.05 -5.73
N THR A 89 11.06 5.86 -5.61
CA THR A 89 10.79 4.76 -6.54
C THR A 89 9.37 4.24 -6.38
N SER A 90 8.84 4.20 -5.16
CA SER A 90 7.44 3.86 -4.90
C SER A 90 6.51 4.89 -5.52
N GLU A 91 6.81 6.19 -5.43
CA GLU A 91 6.03 7.25 -6.07
C GLU A 91 6.11 7.17 -7.60
N LYS A 92 7.32 7.01 -8.16
CA LYS A 92 7.55 6.81 -9.60
C LYS A 92 6.84 5.55 -10.11
N ARG A 93 6.87 4.44 -9.36
CA ARG A 93 6.11 3.22 -9.69
C ARG A 93 4.61 3.44 -9.58
N ARG A 94 4.10 4.12 -8.55
CA ARG A 94 2.68 4.47 -8.44
C ARG A 94 2.24 5.34 -9.62
N ALA A 95 3.05 6.32 -10.03
CA ALA A 95 2.79 7.17 -11.17
C ALA A 95 2.84 6.40 -12.51
N ALA A 96 3.81 5.49 -12.68
CA ALA A 96 3.92 4.64 -13.87
C ALA A 96 2.79 3.61 -13.96
N VAL A 97 2.39 3.02 -12.84
CA VAL A 97 1.23 2.15 -12.73
C VAL A 97 -0.03 2.94 -13.08
N LYS A 98 -0.25 4.12 -12.49
CA LYS A 98 -1.38 5.01 -12.84
C LYS A 98 -1.43 5.31 -14.34
N LYS A 99 -0.31 5.72 -14.95
CA LYS A 99 -0.20 5.93 -16.41
C LYS A 99 -0.51 4.68 -17.23
N ARG A 100 -0.10 3.49 -16.76
CA ARG A 100 -0.38 2.21 -17.43
C ARG A 100 -1.87 1.85 -17.33
N TRP A 101 -2.51 2.07 -16.18
CA TRP A 101 -3.96 1.89 -16.02
C TRP A 101 -4.76 2.91 -16.84
N ASP A 102 -4.31 4.16 -16.91
CA ASP A 102 -4.93 5.20 -17.74
C ASP A 102 -4.84 4.86 -19.23
N LYS A 103 -3.69 4.31 -19.67
CA LYS A 103 -3.50 3.83 -21.06
C LYS A 103 -4.37 2.60 -21.36
N VAL A 104 -4.48 1.64 -20.44
CA VAL A 104 -5.40 0.49 -20.57
C VAL A 104 -6.86 0.94 -20.59
N LYS A 105 -7.22 1.99 -19.84
CA LYS A 105 -8.56 2.59 -19.86
C LYS A 105 -8.83 3.29 -21.21
N GLN A 106 -7.84 3.96 -21.79
CA GLN A 106 -7.92 4.54 -23.14
C GLN A 106 -7.97 3.48 -24.24
N ASP A 107 -7.20 2.40 -24.11
CA ASP A 107 -7.19 1.30 -25.09
C ASP A 107 -8.50 0.49 -25.01
N LYS A 108 -9.08 0.31 -23.82
CA LYS A 108 -10.45 -0.22 -23.66
C LYS A 108 -11.52 0.73 -24.21
N ALA A 109 -11.37 2.04 -24.03
CA ALA A 109 -12.28 3.02 -24.61
C ALA A 109 -12.23 3.04 -26.16
N LYS A 110 -11.04 2.86 -26.74
CA LYS A 110 -10.86 2.73 -28.20
C LYS A 110 -11.37 1.39 -28.74
N ALA A 111 -11.18 0.29 -28.02
CA ALA A 111 -11.75 -1.01 -28.38
C ALA A 111 -13.30 -0.99 -28.34
N LEU A 112 -13.89 -0.32 -27.33
CA LEU A 112 -15.34 -0.15 -27.22
C LEU A 112 -15.91 0.76 -28.34
N GLN A 113 -15.14 1.75 -28.82
CA GLN A 113 -15.52 2.56 -29.98
C GLN A 113 -15.54 1.75 -31.30
N ASN A 114 -14.63 0.78 -31.45
CA ASN A 114 -14.65 -0.11 -32.63
C ASN A 114 -15.83 -1.10 -32.58
N ASP A 115 -16.16 -1.64 -31.40
CA ASP A 115 -17.37 -2.47 -31.22
C ASP A 115 -18.67 -1.66 -31.38
N THR A 116 -18.66 -0.36 -31.05
CA THR A 116 -19.83 0.53 -31.23
C THR A 116 -20.07 0.86 -32.70
N SER A 117 -19.03 0.86 -33.57
CA SER A 117 -19.20 1.10 -35.01
C SER A 117 -19.97 -0.02 -35.73
N VAL A 118 -20.04 -1.22 -35.14
CA VAL A 118 -20.80 -2.36 -35.70
C VAL A 118 -22.26 -2.32 -35.27
N LEU A 119 -22.60 -1.66 -34.15
CA LEU A 119 -23.98 -1.54 -33.65
C LEU A 119 -24.71 -0.26 -34.08
N GLN A 120 -24.04 0.73 -34.68
CA GLN A 120 -24.61 2.02 -35.07
C GLN A 120 -25.44 2.02 -36.38
N ASN A 121 -25.80 0.86 -36.93
CA ASN A 121 -26.73 0.77 -38.07
C ASN A 121 -28.20 0.54 -37.68
N TYR A 122 -28.51 0.45 -36.39
CA TYR A 122 -29.89 0.41 -35.93
C TYR A 122 -30.10 1.54 -34.92
N THR A 123 -31.19 2.28 -35.09
CA THR A 123 -31.66 3.39 -34.25
C THR A 123 -30.92 4.73 -34.42
N GLU A 124 -31.13 5.31 -35.60
CA GLU A 124 -31.31 6.76 -35.77
C GLU A 124 -32.47 7.25 -34.87
N GLU A 125 -32.44 8.54 -34.49
CA GLU A 125 -33.47 9.31 -33.78
C GLU A 125 -33.44 9.30 -32.23
N SER A 126 -32.56 10.12 -31.65
CA SER A 126 -33.00 11.36 -31.01
C SER A 126 -31.81 12.18 -30.50
N ARG A 127 -31.79 13.42 -30.98
CA ARG A 127 -30.86 14.51 -30.73
C ARG A 127 -31.22 15.19 -29.41
N VAL A 128 -30.24 15.62 -28.61
CA VAL A 128 -30.07 16.96 -28.02
C VAL A 128 -28.87 16.96 -27.06
N GLU A 129 -28.01 17.97 -27.25
CA GLU A 129 -26.84 18.36 -26.46
C GLU A 129 -27.19 18.85 -25.04
N GLU A 130 -26.29 18.69 -24.08
CA GLU A 130 -25.72 19.76 -23.21
C GLU A 130 -24.82 19.11 -22.14
N THR A 131 -23.52 19.41 -22.14
CA THR A 131 -22.84 20.48 -21.38
C THR A 131 -22.45 20.04 -19.97
N ARG A 132 -21.16 20.28 -19.65
CA ARG A 132 -20.50 20.04 -18.36
C ARG A 132 -21.31 20.60 -17.20
N GLU A 133 -21.60 19.76 -16.21
CA GLU A 133 -21.86 20.20 -14.84
C GLU A 133 -21.18 19.24 -13.86
N ASP A 134 -20.18 19.78 -13.14
CA ASP A 134 -19.72 19.26 -11.85
C ASP A 134 -20.91 19.28 -10.90
N LYS A 135 -21.51 18.12 -10.65
CA LYS A 135 -22.41 17.89 -9.52
C LYS A 135 -21.75 16.90 -8.58
N SER A 136 -21.25 17.43 -7.48
CA SER A 136 -20.87 16.69 -6.29
C SER A 136 -22.12 16.02 -5.71
N GLU A 137 -22.52 14.89 -6.29
CA GLU A 137 -23.46 13.98 -5.64
C GLU A 137 -22.74 13.34 -4.46
N SER A 138 -23.31 13.53 -3.27
CA SER A 138 -22.86 12.88 -2.05
C SER A 138 -22.86 11.38 -2.27
N LYS A 139 -21.68 10.80 -2.49
CA LYS A 139 -21.51 9.35 -2.61
C LYS A 139 -22.04 8.71 -1.33
N GLU A 140 -23.16 8.03 -1.44
CA GLU A 140 -23.81 7.34 -0.33
C GLU A 140 -22.82 6.28 0.17
N LYS A 141 -22.19 6.56 1.31
CA LYS A 141 -21.15 5.69 1.87
C LYS A 141 -21.81 4.49 2.50
N PHE A 142 -21.39 3.30 2.11
CA PHE A 142 -21.77 2.08 2.81
C PHE A 142 -21.31 2.14 4.26
N THR A 143 -22.23 1.95 5.20
CA THR A 143 -21.82 1.57 6.56
C THR A 143 -21.30 0.12 6.55
N PRO A 144 -20.45 -0.28 7.51
CA PRO A 144 -19.98 -1.66 7.63
C PRO A 144 -21.11 -2.68 7.68
N GLU A 145 -22.23 -2.35 8.35
CA GLU A 145 -23.41 -3.21 8.46
C GLU A 145 -24.12 -3.36 7.11
N GLN A 146 -24.34 -2.24 6.41
CA GLN A 146 -24.93 -2.24 5.07
C GLN A 146 -24.08 -3.04 4.07
N PHE A 147 -22.75 -2.95 4.20
CA PHE A 147 -21.82 -3.70 3.35
C PHE A 147 -21.91 -5.20 3.60
N LEU A 148 -21.96 -5.63 4.86
CA LEU A 148 -22.08 -7.05 5.21
C LEU A 148 -23.38 -7.66 4.71
N THR A 149 -24.51 -6.95 4.87
CA THR A 149 -25.80 -7.39 4.33
C THR A 149 -25.73 -7.52 2.81
N TRP A 150 -25.25 -6.48 2.11
CA TRP A 150 -25.09 -6.51 0.66
C TRP A 150 -24.15 -7.63 0.18
N PHE A 151 -23.02 -7.83 0.86
CA PHE A 151 -22.03 -8.84 0.51
C PHE A 151 -22.60 -10.25 0.65
N ASN A 152 -23.27 -10.54 1.77
CA ASN A 152 -23.89 -11.84 2.02
C ASN A 152 -24.99 -12.13 1.00
N ASP A 153 -25.87 -11.18 0.72
CA ASP A 153 -26.96 -11.33 -0.27
C ASP A 153 -26.41 -11.55 -1.68
N SER A 154 -25.44 -10.73 -2.08
CA SER A 154 -24.86 -10.77 -3.43
C SER A 154 -24.05 -12.04 -3.66
N ARG A 155 -23.27 -12.48 -2.66
CA ARG A 155 -22.51 -13.73 -2.72
C ARG A 155 -23.42 -14.95 -2.73
N THR A 156 -24.49 -14.93 -1.93
CA THR A 156 -25.48 -16.03 -1.90
C THR A 156 -26.19 -16.17 -3.24
N LYS A 157 -26.55 -15.05 -3.89
CA LYS A 157 -27.13 -15.05 -5.24
C LYS A 157 -26.15 -15.55 -6.30
N LEU A 158 -24.86 -15.22 -6.20
CA LEU A 158 -23.85 -15.60 -7.20
C LEU A 158 -23.40 -17.06 -7.09
N LEU A 159 -23.26 -17.59 -5.87
CA LEU A 159 -22.74 -18.94 -5.62
C LEU A 159 -23.83 -19.97 -5.31
N GLU A 160 -25.09 -19.54 -5.19
CA GLU A 160 -26.23 -20.35 -4.71
C GLU A 160 -25.96 -21.05 -3.36
N LYS A 161 -25.03 -20.48 -2.56
CA LYS A 161 -24.60 -20.99 -1.26
C LYS A 161 -24.75 -19.89 -0.20
N PRO A 162 -25.34 -20.18 0.97
CA PRO A 162 -25.56 -19.17 1.99
C PRO A 162 -24.23 -18.60 2.50
N SER A 163 -24.12 -17.27 2.53
CA SER A 163 -23.00 -16.53 3.12
C SER A 163 -23.44 -15.85 4.41
N ASN A 164 -22.71 -16.09 5.50
CA ASN A 164 -23.09 -15.65 6.84
C ASN A 164 -22.00 -14.81 7.50
N SER A 165 -21.32 -13.94 6.74
CA SER A 165 -20.28 -13.08 7.31
C SER A 165 -20.93 -12.02 8.19
N ASN A 166 -20.65 -12.07 9.49
CA ASN A 166 -21.28 -11.20 10.48
C ASN A 166 -20.27 -10.24 11.13
N TYR A 167 -19.01 -10.28 10.72
CA TYR A 167 -17.94 -9.55 11.37
C TYR A 167 -16.94 -8.99 10.36
N LEU A 168 -16.57 -7.73 10.57
CA LEU A 168 -15.44 -7.06 9.94
C LEU A 168 -14.44 -6.69 11.03
N SER A 169 -13.17 -7.04 10.85
CA SER A 169 -12.13 -6.60 11.77
C SER A 169 -11.96 -5.08 11.72
N ALA A 170 -11.29 -4.49 12.72
CA ALA A 170 -10.99 -3.06 12.72
C ALA A 170 -10.25 -2.64 11.43
N HIS A 171 -9.32 -3.48 10.97
CA HIS A 171 -8.57 -3.27 9.73
C HIS A 171 -9.47 -3.32 8.49
N ASP A 172 -10.42 -4.25 8.43
CA ASP A 172 -11.37 -4.35 7.30
C ASP A 172 -12.31 -3.15 7.23
N LYS A 173 -12.71 -2.62 8.39
CA LYS A 173 -13.52 -1.39 8.47
C LYS A 173 -12.76 -0.18 7.90
N THR A 174 -11.51 0.01 8.29
CA THR A 174 -10.66 1.08 7.74
C THR A 174 -10.46 0.92 6.23
N HIS A 175 -10.26 -0.30 5.75
CA HIS A 175 -10.17 -0.56 4.31
C HIS A 175 -11.49 -0.29 3.57
N LEU A 176 -12.64 -0.66 4.13
CA LEU A 176 -13.94 -0.37 3.57
C LEU A 176 -14.19 1.15 3.45
N GLU A 177 -13.79 1.94 4.44
CA GLU A 177 -13.85 3.41 4.36
C GLU A 177 -12.98 3.97 3.23
N ILE A 178 -11.77 3.46 3.06
CA ILE A 178 -10.88 3.87 1.96
C ILE A 178 -11.49 3.49 0.60
N LEU A 179 -12.07 2.30 0.50
CA LEU A 179 -12.66 1.79 -0.73
C LEU A 179 -13.93 2.55 -1.13
N THR A 180 -14.83 2.82 -0.18
CA THR A 180 -16.07 3.57 -0.42
C THR A 180 -15.83 5.01 -0.83
N ASN A 181 -14.69 5.61 -0.44
CA ASN A 181 -14.30 6.94 -0.94
C ASN A 181 -13.83 6.91 -2.41
N ARG A 182 -13.38 5.76 -2.93
CA ARG A 182 -12.72 5.64 -4.24
C ARG A 182 -13.54 4.91 -5.29
N TYR A 183 -14.45 4.04 -4.87
CA TYR A 183 -15.18 3.12 -5.74
C TYR A 183 -16.69 3.21 -5.50
N GLU A 184 -17.46 2.96 -6.54
CA GLU A 184 -18.93 2.97 -6.49
C GLU A 184 -19.49 1.56 -6.24
N GLY A 185 -20.76 1.46 -5.84
CA GLY A 185 -21.43 0.16 -5.63
C GLY A 185 -21.33 -0.80 -6.83
N LYS A 186 -21.32 -0.26 -8.05
CA LYS A 186 -21.13 -1.04 -9.29
C LYS A 186 -19.74 -1.69 -9.37
N ASP A 187 -18.72 -1.06 -8.81
CA ASP A 187 -17.35 -1.59 -8.78
C ASP A 187 -17.22 -2.75 -7.78
N PHE A 188 -17.87 -2.64 -6.62
CA PHE A 188 -17.94 -3.73 -5.65
C PHE A 188 -18.65 -4.96 -6.24
N GLY A 189 -19.75 -4.76 -6.98
CA GLY A 189 -20.44 -5.86 -7.67
C GLY A 189 -19.56 -6.57 -8.71
N LYS A 190 -18.81 -5.81 -9.52
CA LYS A 190 -17.85 -6.37 -10.49
C LYS A 190 -16.72 -7.12 -9.80
N ALA A 191 -16.17 -6.57 -8.72
CA ALA A 191 -15.11 -7.21 -7.94
C ALA A 191 -15.58 -8.53 -7.33
N LEU A 192 -16.79 -8.56 -6.76
CA LEU A 192 -17.38 -9.77 -6.18
C LEU A 192 -17.65 -10.84 -7.25
N HIS A 193 -18.20 -10.44 -8.41
CA HIS A 193 -18.40 -11.37 -9.52
C HIS A 193 -17.08 -12.00 -9.99
N ASN A 194 -16.00 -11.22 -10.08
CA ASN A 194 -14.68 -11.73 -10.43
C ASN A 194 -14.13 -12.65 -9.35
N LEU A 195 -14.28 -12.29 -8.07
CA LEU A 195 -13.83 -13.11 -6.93
C LEU A 195 -14.54 -14.47 -6.90
N CYS A 196 -15.85 -14.49 -7.16
CA CYS A 196 -16.66 -15.71 -7.14
C CYS A 196 -16.45 -16.60 -8.38
N ASN A 197 -16.01 -16.03 -9.52
CA ASN A 197 -15.74 -16.79 -10.75
C ASN A 197 -14.26 -17.11 -10.96
N ASP A 198 -13.38 -16.69 -10.05
CA ASP A 198 -11.97 -17.02 -10.13
C ASP A 198 -11.75 -18.52 -9.84
N LYS A 199 -11.21 -19.24 -10.83
CA LYS A 199 -10.90 -20.67 -10.72
C LYS A 199 -9.94 -20.96 -9.57
N TRP A 200 -8.97 -20.07 -9.34
CA TRP A 200 -7.97 -20.23 -8.28
C TRP A 200 -8.59 -20.15 -6.88
N ALA A 201 -9.55 -19.25 -6.67
CA ALA A 201 -10.20 -19.09 -5.36
C ALA A 201 -11.20 -20.22 -5.05
N ASN A 202 -11.81 -20.83 -6.08
CA ASN A 202 -12.79 -21.89 -5.92
C ASN A 202 -12.17 -23.29 -5.71
N GLU A 203 -10.95 -23.52 -6.22
CA GLU A 203 -10.23 -24.79 -6.01
C GLU A 203 -9.76 -24.97 -4.54
N SER A 204 -9.44 -23.88 -3.84
CA SER A 204 -9.01 -23.90 -2.43
C SER A 204 -10.12 -24.18 -1.40
N ILE A 205 -11.39 -24.22 -1.79
CA ILE A 205 -12.54 -24.40 -0.88
C ILE A 205 -13.08 -25.84 -0.92
N SER A 206 -12.56 -26.69 -1.82
CA SER A 206 -13.03 -28.08 -2.00
C SER A 206 -12.06 -29.14 -1.45
N SER A 207 -11.19 -28.79 -0.50
CA SER A 207 -10.31 -29.73 0.23
C SER A 207 -10.55 -29.68 1.72
#